data_AF-A0A1X7VDG4-F1
#
_entry.id   AF-A0A1X7VDG4-F1
#
_cell.length_a   1.000
_cell.length_b   1.000
_cell.length_c   1.000
_cell.angle_alpha   90.00
_cell.angle_beta   90.00
_cell.angle_gamma   90.00
#
_symmetry.space_group_name_H-M   'P 1'
#
loop_
_entity.id
_entity.type
_entity.pdbx_description
1 polymer ?
#
loop_
_entity_poly.entity_id
_entity_poly.type
_entity_poly.pdbx_seq_one_letter_code
_entity_poly.pdbx_strand_id
1 'polypeptide(L)'
;MEAKVILDSGSHRSFVTQDLKKEMALKAKSKKSMSIAAFGLTTEREEEYHLVRIGLQTEEGSITLRFLALPLSVVPASIDISKCYYEHLSNLDFAVPDE
;
A
#
# COMPACT_ATOMS: atom_id res chain seq x y z
N MET A 1 16.04 -11.75 1.82
CA MET A 1 15.22 -10.54 1.72
C MET A 1 13.77 -10.99 1.72
N GLU A 2 12.93 -10.37 2.53
CA GLU A 2 11.54 -10.77 2.76
C GLU A 2 10.64 -9.54 2.60
N ALA A 3 9.44 -9.73 2.05
CA ALA A 3 8.45 -8.68 1.90
C ALA A 3 7.23 -9.03 2.74
N LYS A 4 6.79 -8.11 3.62
CA LYS A 4 5.53 -8.24 4.34
C LYS A 4 4.39 -7.79 3.43
N VAL A 5 3.35 -8.61 3.31
CA VAL A 5 2.20 -8.37 2.42
C VAL A 5 0.92 -8.42 3.23
N ILE A 6 0.03 -7.45 2.98
CA ILE A 6 -1.33 -7.43 3.54
C ILE A 6 -2.31 -7.84 2.45
N LEU A 7 -3.14 -8.85 2.72
CA LEU A 7 -4.27 -9.22 1.87
C LEU A 7 -5.49 -8.41 2.31
N ASP A 8 -5.66 -7.24 1.70
CA ASP A 8 -6.72 -6.28 2.04
C ASP A 8 -7.84 -6.29 0.98
N SER A 9 -9.01 -6.80 1.36
CA SER A 9 -10.23 -6.78 0.52
C SER A 9 -10.94 -5.43 0.50
N GLY A 10 -10.59 -4.50 1.41
CA GLY A 10 -11.14 -3.15 1.45
C GLY A 10 -10.55 -2.22 0.40
N SER A 11 -9.46 -2.62 -0.23
CA SER A 11 -8.79 -1.85 -1.28
C SER A 11 -9.26 -2.24 -2.68
N HIS A 12 -9.64 -1.25 -3.49
CA HIS A 12 -10.04 -1.46 -4.90
C HIS A 12 -8.87 -1.89 -5.81
N ARG A 13 -7.62 -1.67 -5.37
CA ARG A 13 -6.40 -1.96 -6.12
C ARG A 13 -5.31 -2.45 -5.19
N SER A 14 -4.35 -3.18 -5.74
CA SER A 14 -3.17 -3.61 -5.00
C SER A 14 -2.03 -2.59 -5.15
N PHE A 15 -1.31 -2.35 -4.06
CA PHE A 15 -0.25 -1.35 -3.98
C PHE A 15 1.05 -1.96 -3.49
N VAL A 16 2.16 -1.42 -4.00
CA VAL A 16 3.51 -1.71 -3.53
C VAL A 16 4.19 -0.37 -3.25
N THR A 17 5.08 -0.31 -2.28
CA THR A 17 5.84 0.91 -2.04
C THR A 17 6.92 1.08 -3.11
N GLN A 18 7.26 2.32 -3.46
CA GLN A 18 8.35 2.58 -4.41
C GLN A 18 9.69 2.06 -3.89
N ASP A 19 9.88 2.03 -2.58
CA ASP A 19 11.09 1.50 -1.96
C ASP A 19 11.16 -0.02 -2.11
N LEU A 20 10.09 -0.74 -1.78
CA LEU A 20 10.05 -2.19 -1.98
C LEU A 20 10.19 -2.56 -3.47
N LYS A 21 9.63 -1.75 -4.38
CA LYS A 21 9.88 -1.90 -5.82
C LYS A 21 11.37 -1.76 -6.17
N LYS A 22 12.09 -0.80 -5.59
CA LYS A 22 13.53 -0.61 -5.83
C LYS A 22 14.34 -1.75 -5.24
N GLU A 23 14.09 -2.09 -3.98
CA GLU A 23 14.81 -3.13 -3.23
C GLU A 23 14.65 -4.50 -3.90
N MET A 24 13.45 -4.84 -4.37
CA MET A 24 13.19 -6.09 -5.09
C MET A 24 13.46 -6.00 -6.60
N ALA A 25 14.00 -4.88 -7.09
CA ALA A 25 14.26 -4.61 -8.51
C ALA A 25 13.05 -4.91 -9.43
N LEU A 26 11.82 -4.62 -8.96
CA LEU A 26 10.60 -4.88 -9.72
C LEU A 26 10.52 -3.98 -10.95
N LYS A 27 10.54 -4.60 -12.14
CA LYS A 27 10.47 -3.88 -13.41
C LYS A 27 9.06 -3.31 -13.63
N ALA A 28 9.00 -2.02 -13.93
CA ALA A 28 7.79 -1.38 -14.42
C ALA A 28 7.38 -2.03 -15.75
N LYS A 29 6.14 -2.52 -15.83
CA LYS A 29 5.57 -3.07 -17.07
C LYS A 29 4.90 -2.00 -17.89
N SER A 30 4.26 -1.04 -17.23
CA SER A 30 3.66 0.12 -17.84
C SER A 30 3.55 1.23 -16.80
N LYS A 31 3.01 2.36 -17.22
CA LYS A 31 2.62 3.45 -16.34
C LYS A 31 1.13 3.68 -16.42
N LYS A 32 0.56 4.27 -15.36
CA LYS A 32 -0.86 4.61 -15.29
C LYS A 32 -1.04 5.94 -14.57
N SER A 33 -1.65 6.90 -15.25
CA SER A 33 -2.11 8.15 -14.62
C SER A 33 -3.38 7.91 -13.82
N MET A 34 -3.38 8.38 -12.57
CA MET A 34 -4.58 8.43 -11.73
C MET A 34 -4.41 9.36 -10.55
N SER A 35 -5.52 9.80 -9.97
CA SER A 35 -5.55 10.38 -8.63
C SER A 35 -5.79 9.26 -7.61
N ILE A 36 -5.02 9.24 -6.52
CA ILE A 36 -5.20 8.28 -5.42
C ILE A 36 -5.52 9.09 -4.17
N ALA A 37 -6.77 8.99 -3.72
CA ALA A 37 -7.19 9.47 -2.42
C ALA A 37 -6.81 8.42 -1.37
N ALA A 38 -5.90 8.77 -0.47
CA ALA A 38 -5.50 7.97 0.68
C ALA A 38 -5.70 8.79 1.97
N PHE A 39 -5.86 8.09 3.10
CA PHE A 39 -6.08 8.75 4.38
C PHE A 39 -4.94 9.72 4.71
N GLY A 40 -5.27 10.98 4.99
CA GLY A 40 -4.29 12.04 5.28
C GLY A 40 -3.86 12.89 4.08
N LEU A 41 -4.26 12.56 2.84
CA LEU A 41 -4.05 13.45 1.70
C LEU A 41 -5.13 14.54 1.66
N THR A 42 -4.71 15.80 1.74
CA THR A 42 -5.61 16.97 1.66
C THR A 42 -5.88 17.43 0.23
N THR A 43 -5.10 16.94 -0.74
CA THR A 43 -5.21 17.29 -2.15
C THR A 43 -5.17 16.05 -3.02
N GLU A 44 -6.19 15.90 -3.85
CA GLU A 44 -6.20 14.93 -4.95
C GLU A 44 -5.37 15.51 -6.11
N ARG A 45 -4.30 14.80 -6.48
CA ARG A 45 -3.47 15.16 -7.63
C ARG A 45 -3.36 13.96 -8.56
N GLU A 46 -3.53 14.22 -9.85
CA GLU A 46 -3.23 13.24 -10.87
C GLU A 46 -1.71 13.00 -10.93
N GLU A 47 -1.32 11.76 -10.74
CA GLU A 47 0.07 11.32 -10.79
C GLU A 47 0.21 10.07 -11.65
N GLU A 48 1.41 9.87 -12.18
CA GLU A 48 1.74 8.71 -13.02
C GLU A 48 2.45 7.64 -12.18
N TYR A 49 1.81 6.48 -12.02
CA TYR A 49 2.33 5.38 -11.20
C TYR A 49 2.85 4.23 -12.06
N HIS A 50 3.93 3.60 -11.62
CA HIS A 50 4.43 2.37 -12.25
C HIS A 50 3.51 1.20 -11.93
N LEU A 51 3.09 0.47 -12.96
CA LEU A 51 2.42 -0.82 -12.80
C LEU A 51 3.46 -1.94 -12.84
N VAL A 52 3.52 -2.73 -11.78
CA VAL A 52 4.43 -3.88 -11.65
C VAL A 52 3.63 -5.18 -11.51
N ARG A 53 4.30 -6.31 -11.72
CA ARG A 53 3.71 -7.64 -11.57
C ARG A 53 4.54 -8.44 -10.57
N ILE A 54 3.85 -9.13 -9.66
CA ILE A 54 4.46 -10.07 -8.71
C ILE A 54 3.76 -11.41 -8.91
N GLY A 55 4.55 -12.48 -8.99
CA GLY A 55 4.03 -13.84 -8.99
C GLY A 55 3.91 -14.34 -7.55
N LEU A 56 2.72 -14.83 -7.18
CA LEU A 56 2.48 -15.59 -5.96
C LEU A 56 2.43 -17.06 -6.33
N GLN A 57 3.23 -17.89 -5.67
CA GLN A 57 3.12 -19.35 -5.79
C GLN A 57 2.22 -19.86 -4.67
N THR A 58 1.22 -20.66 -5.03
CA THR A 58 0.33 -21.36 -4.12
C THR A 58 0.43 -22.87 -4.40
N GLU A 59 -0.17 -23.69 -3.53
CA GLU A 59 -0.24 -25.14 -3.74
C GLU A 59 -0.99 -25.50 -5.03
N GLU A 60 -1.91 -24.64 -5.48
CA GLU A 60 -2.70 -24.83 -6.70
C GLU A 60 -2.03 -24.24 -7.97
N GLY A 61 -0.89 -23.55 -7.81
CA GLY A 61 -0.09 -23.01 -8.92
C GLY A 61 0.29 -21.55 -8.76
N SER A 62 0.58 -20.87 -9.88
CA SER A 62 1.05 -19.49 -9.86
C SER A 62 -0.05 -18.49 -10.19
N ILE A 63 -0.19 -17.47 -9.35
CA ILE A 63 -1.07 -16.32 -9.54
C ILE A 63 -0.22 -15.10 -9.85
N THR A 64 -0.54 -14.37 -10.92
CA THR A 64 0.11 -13.08 -11.22
C THR A 64 -0.73 -11.93 -10.68
N LEU A 65 -0.18 -11.21 -9.71
CA LEU A 65 -0.77 -10.03 -9.10
C LEU A 65 -0.23 -8.76 -9.77
N ARG A 66 -1.07 -7.72 -9.87
CA ARG A 66 -0.71 -6.41 -10.46
C ARG A 66 -0.75 -5.35 -9.38
N PHE A 67 0.34 -4.62 -9.23
CA PHE A 67 0.47 -3.59 -8.19
C PHE A 67 0.79 -2.23 -8.81
N LEU A 68 0.28 -1.17 -8.18
CA LEU A 68 0.72 0.20 -8.42
C LEU A 68 1.80 0.57 -7.42
N ALA A 69 2.91 1.12 -7.90
CA ALA A 69 4.00 1.56 -7.04
C ALA A 69 3.76 2.98 -6.50
N LEU A 70 3.45 3.08 -5.22
CA LEU A 70 3.16 4.33 -4.52
C LEU A 70 4.38 4.86 -3.76
N PRO A 71 4.65 6.18 -3.76
CA PRO A 71 5.61 6.77 -2.82
C PRO A 71 5.12 6.56 -1.38
N LEU A 72 6.04 6.29 -0.45
CA LEU A 72 5.75 6.08 0.97
C LEU A 72 5.38 7.39 1.72
N SER A 73 4.91 8.41 1.00
CA SER A 73 4.50 9.69 1.60
C SER A 73 3.14 9.60 2.30
N VAL A 74 2.45 8.47 2.21
CA VAL A 74 1.32 8.16 3.10
C VAL A 74 1.93 7.69 4.42
N VAL A 75 2.46 8.63 5.19
CA VAL A 75 2.67 8.41 6.62
C VAL A 75 1.28 8.08 7.16
N PRO A 76 1.00 6.86 7.65
CA PRO A 76 -0.23 6.67 8.41
C PRO A 76 -0.16 7.71 9.52
N ALA A 77 -1.13 8.65 9.54
CA ALA A 77 -1.27 9.53 10.70
C ALA A 77 -1.14 8.64 11.92
N SER A 78 -0.19 8.94 12.82
CA SER A 78 0.10 8.01 13.91
C SER A 78 -1.21 7.63 14.58
N ILE A 79 -1.34 6.37 14.98
CA ILE A 79 -2.55 5.88 15.65
C ILE A 79 -2.95 6.83 16.78
N ASP A 80 -1.95 7.40 17.48
CA ASP A 80 -2.15 8.40 18.52
C ASP A 80 -2.79 9.70 18.00
N ILE A 81 -2.35 10.23 16.86
CA ILE A 81 -2.97 11.40 16.22
C ILE A 81 -4.41 11.07 15.82
N SER A 82 -4.67 9.87 15.30
CA SER A 82 -6.00 9.45 14.87
C SER A 82 -6.99 9.34 16.05
N LYS A 83 -6.52 8.90 17.23
CA LYS A 83 -7.31 8.90 18.48
C LYS A 83 -7.68 10.31 18.95
N CYS A 84 -6.84 11.32 18.67
CA CYS A 84 -7.15 12.73 18.99
C CYS A 84 -8.28 13.32 18.15
N TYR A 85 -8.45 12.88 16.90
CA TYR A 85 -9.48 13.41 15.99
C TYR A 85 -10.77 12.58 15.98
N TYR A 86 -10.71 11.31 16.39
CA TYR A 86 -11.82 10.38 16.30
C TYR A 86 -12.02 9.66 17.64
N GLU A 87 -12.83 10.25 18.53
CA GLU A 87 -13.10 9.69 19.88
C GLU A 87 -13.59 8.24 19.86
N HIS A 88 -14.37 7.85 18.84
CA HIS A 88 -14.88 6.48 18.70
C HIS A 88 -13.78 5.43 18.44
N LEU A 89 -12.55 5.86 18.15
CA LEU A 89 -11.38 5.00 17.97
C LEU A 89 -10.59 4.76 19.27
N SER A 90 -10.96 5.40 20.37
CA SER A 90 -10.23 5.37 21.65
C SER A 90 -10.09 3.97 22.27
N ASN A 91 -11.07 3.08 22.03
CA ASN A 91 -11.12 1.73 22.62
C ASN A 91 -10.68 0.62 21.65
N LEU A 92 -10.14 0.98 20.48
CA LEU A 92 -9.62 0.01 19.53
C LEU A 92 -8.16 -0.31 19.86
N ASP A 93 -7.87 -1.60 19.94
CA ASP A 93 -6.51 -2.12 20.01
C ASP A 93 -5.99 -2.23 18.58
N PHE A 94 -5.10 -1.31 18.22
CA PHE A 94 -4.57 -1.24 16.86
C PHE A 94 -3.44 -2.25 16.72
N ALA A 95 -3.39 -2.95 15.58
CA ALA A 95 -2.27 -3.81 15.25
C ALA A 95 -1.00 -2.95 15.09
N VAL A 96 -0.20 -2.88 16.16
CA VAL A 96 1.17 -2.37 16.11
C VAL A 96 2.09 -3.47 15.59
N PRO A 97 3.13 -3.14 14.80
CA PRO A 97 4.10 -4.13 14.37
C PRO A 97 4.79 -4.76 15.57
N ASP A 98 4.94 -6.09 15.58
CA ASP A 98 5.82 -6.78 16.53
C ASP A 98 7.28 -6.30 16.34
N GLU A 99 7.97 -6.06 17.45
CA GLU A 99 9.40 -5.65 17.50
C GLU A 99 10.34 -6.67 16.86
#